data_AF-A0A7C2D2D8-F1
#
_entry.id   AF-A0A7C2D2D8-F1
#
_cell.length_a   1.000
_cell.length_b   1.000
_cell.length_c   1.000
_cell.angle_alpha   90.00
_cell.angle_beta   90.00
_cell.angle_gamma   90.00
#
_symmetry.space_group_name_H-M   'P 1'
#
loop_
_entity.id
_entity.type
_entity.pdbx_description
1 polymer ?
#
loop_
_entity_poly.entity_id
_entity_poly.type
_entity_poly.pdbx_seq_one_letter_code
_entity_poly.pdbx_strand_id
1 'polypeptide(L)' 'NTNGLVYQRMHGRTEWYAYTYSDEELEETAEKIVKEKPEKAYVFFNNDAAMLENARKMFNILKGKGSLS' A
#
# COMPACT_ATOMS: atom_id res chain seq x y z
N ASN A 1 -6.41 -17.61 -7.75
CA ASN A 1 -5.63 -18.23 -6.67
C ASN A 1 -4.16 -17.97 -6.96
N THR A 2 -3.65 -16.83 -6.51
CA THR A 2 -2.26 -16.41 -6.65
C THR A 2 -1.53 -16.65 -5.33
N ASN A 3 -1.17 -17.90 -5.02
CA ASN A 3 -0.29 -18.32 -3.91
C ASN A 3 -0.50 -17.68 -2.51
N GLY A 4 -1.63 -17.02 -2.22
CA GLY A 4 -1.81 -16.24 -0.99
C GLY A 4 -0.88 -15.01 -0.88
N LEU A 5 -0.23 -14.58 -1.98
CA LEU A 5 0.75 -13.49 -1.96
C LEU A 5 0.28 -12.31 -2.82
N VAL A 6 0.35 -11.12 -2.25
CA VAL A 6 0.19 -9.85 -2.98
C VAL A 6 1.51 -9.10 -2.99
N TYR A 7 1.92 -8.63 -4.17
CA TYR A 7 3.12 -7.81 -4.36
C TYR A 7 2.74 -6.55 -5.15
N GLN A 8 2.79 -5.39 -4.50
CA GLN A 8 2.40 -4.09 -5.08
C GLN A 8 3.59 -3.13 -5.12
N ARG A 9 3.78 -2.44 -6.26
CA ARG A 9 4.75 -1.34 -6.41
C ARG A 9 4.02 -0.02 -6.62
N MET A 10 4.40 1.01 -5.89
CA MET A 10 3.76 2.34 -5.88
C MET A 10 4.75 3.37 -6.43
N HIS A 11 4.47 3.91 -7.61
CA HIS A 11 5.41 4.76 -8.38
C HIS A 11 5.06 6.26 -8.40
N GLY A 12 3.99 6.68 -7.73
CA GLY A 12 3.41 8.03 -7.86
C GLY A 12 2.43 8.11 -9.04
N ARG A 13 1.45 9.02 -8.97
CA ARG A 13 0.36 9.13 -9.96
C ARG A 13 0.45 10.35 -10.89
N THR A 14 1.07 11.46 -10.48
CA THR A 14 1.03 12.72 -11.25
C THR A 14 2.38 13.28 -11.68
N GLU A 15 3.48 12.97 -10.99
CA GLU A 15 4.85 13.13 -11.50
C GLU A 15 5.73 12.04 -10.90
N TRP A 16 6.68 11.53 -11.69
CA TRP A 16 7.65 10.56 -11.19
C TRP A 16 8.47 11.19 -10.05
N TYR A 17 8.57 10.46 -8.94
CA TYR A 17 9.45 10.71 -7.80
C TYR A 17 9.05 11.78 -6.76
N ALA A 18 8.15 12.71 -7.04
CA ALA A 18 7.70 13.75 -6.08
C ALA A 18 6.20 13.64 -5.70
N TYR A 19 5.71 12.42 -5.43
CA TYR A 19 4.30 12.19 -5.10
C TYR A 19 4.13 11.69 -3.67
N THR A 20 3.38 12.43 -2.85
CA THR A 20 2.87 11.97 -1.55
C THR A 20 1.45 11.48 -1.77
N TYR A 21 1.19 10.20 -1.50
CA TYR A 21 -0.15 9.66 -1.61
C TYR A 21 -1.04 10.27 -0.52
N SER A 22 -2.29 10.61 -0.87
CA SER A 22 -3.26 10.96 0.15
C SER A 22 -3.66 9.71 0.96
N ASP A 23 -4.21 9.92 2.15
CA ASP A 23 -4.69 8.80 2.97
C ASP A 23 -5.79 8.01 2.24
N GLU A 24 -6.67 8.69 1.49
CA GLU A 24 -7.71 8.07 0.66
C GLU A 24 -7.12 7.12 -0.41
N GLU A 25 -6.07 7.54 -1.12
CA GLU A 25 -5.44 6.70 -2.14
C GLU A 25 -4.73 5.46 -1.54
N LEU A 26 -4.17 5.61 -0.34
CA LEU A 26 -3.58 4.50 0.40
C LEU A 26 -4.68 3.55 0.90
N GLU A 27 -5.81 4.07 1.37
CA GLU A 27 -6.97 3.28 1.80
C GLU A 27 -7.58 2.49 0.65
N GLU A 28 -7.84 3.11 -0.51
CA GLU A 28 -8.32 2.41 -1.70
C GLU A 28 -7.41 1.26 -2.11
N THR A 29 -6.09 1.48 -2.02
CA THR A 29 -5.09 0.47 -2.35
C THR A 29 -5.10 -0.65 -1.32
N ALA A 30 -5.16 -0.31 -0.02
CA ALA A 30 -5.23 -1.28 1.07
C ALA A 30 -6.49 -2.16 0.99
N GLU A 31 -7.63 -1.58 0.62
CA GLU A 31 -8.88 -2.32 0.45
C GLU A 31 -8.80 -3.35 -0.66
N LYS A 32 -8.19 -3.00 -1.80
CA LYS A 32 -7.93 -3.94 -2.89
C LYS A 32 -7.04 -5.08 -2.42
N ILE A 33 -5.99 -4.80 -1.65
CA ILE A 33 -5.09 -5.82 -1.10
C ILE A 33 -5.84 -6.77 -0.16
N VAL A 34 -6.59 -6.24 0.81
CA VAL A 34 -7.28 -7.06 1.83
C VAL A 34 -8.41 -7.88 1.23
N LYS A 35 -9.11 -7.37 0.21
CA LYS A 35 -10.18 -8.08 -0.50
C LYS A 35 -9.71 -9.39 -1.14
N GLU A 36 -8.46 -9.45 -1.57
CA GLU A 36 -7.86 -10.67 -2.12
C GLU A 36 -7.52 -11.72 -1.06
N LYS A 37 -7.70 -11.40 0.24
CA LYS A 37 -7.41 -12.26 1.40
C LYS A 37 -6.02 -12.93 1.33
N PRO A 38 -4.93 -12.15 1.11
CA PRO A 38 -3.60 -12.71 1.05
C PRO A 38 -3.15 -13.20 2.43
N GLU A 39 -2.34 -14.25 2.44
CA GLU A 39 -1.55 -14.66 3.61
C GLU A 39 -0.44 -13.61 3.90
N LYS A 40 0.17 -13.05 2.84
CA LYS A 40 1.18 -11.99 2.96
C LYS A 40 1.04 -10.95 1.86
N ALA A 41 1.22 -9.68 2.23
CA ALA A 41 1.26 -8.57 1.30
C ALA A 41 2.59 -7.82 1.43
N TYR A 42 3.24 -7.57 0.29
CA TYR A 42 4.44 -6.75 0.18
C TYR A 42 4.14 -5.52 -0.65
N VAL A 43 4.30 -4.33 -0.06
CA VAL A 43 4.04 -3.05 -0.73
C VAL A 43 5.33 -2.23 -0.76
N PHE A 44 5.81 -1.94 -1.97
CA PHE A 44 7.04 -1.18 -2.21
C PHE A 44 6.71 0.20 -2.77
N PHE A 45 7.05 1.24 -2.02
CA PHE A 45 7.01 2.62 -2.49
C PHE A 45 8.32 2.92 -3.22
N ASN A 46 8.24 3.46 -4.43
CA ASN A 46 9.39 3.73 -5.30
C ASN A 46 9.33 5.19 -5.81
N ASN A 47 8.93 6.10 -4.93
CA ASN A 47 8.85 7.55 -5.14
C ASN A 47 9.88 8.26 -4.26
N ASP A 48 10.82 9.02 -4.82
CA ASP A 48 12.04 9.46 -4.11
C ASP A 48 11.81 10.44 -2.96
N ALA A 49 10.77 11.29 -3.00
CA ALA A 49 10.60 12.36 -2.01
C ALA A 49 9.79 11.96 -0.75
N ALA A 50 8.87 10.99 -0.85
CA ALA A 50 7.89 10.70 0.21
C ALA A 50 7.73 9.21 0.55
N MET A 51 8.65 8.36 0.07
CA MET A 51 8.60 6.89 0.23
C MET A 51 8.38 6.45 1.69
N LEU A 52 9.14 7.02 2.62
CA LEU A 52 9.12 6.61 4.03
C LEU A 52 7.80 6.96 4.71
N GLU A 53 7.26 8.15 4.43
CA GLU A 53 5.99 8.60 4.99
C GLU A 53 4.84 7.73 4.46
N ASN A 54 4.77 7.55 3.13
CA ASN A 54 3.74 6.72 2.49
C ASN A 54 3.80 5.27 3.00
N ALA A 55 4.99 4.70 3.17
CA ALA A 55 5.18 3.35 3.68
C ALA A 55 4.68 3.22 5.13
N ARG A 56 4.98 4.20 6.00
CA ARG A 56 4.50 4.21 7.40
C ARG A 56 2.98 4.32 7.47
N LYS A 57 2.38 5.21 6.67
CA LYS A 57 0.93 5.37 6.58
C LYS A 57 0.25 4.08 6.13
N MET A 58 0.70 3.52 5.00
CA MET A 58 0.19 2.24 4.47
C MET A 58 0.31 1.10 5.48
N PHE A 59 1.45 0.99 6.19
CA PHE A 59 1.66 -0.02 7.22
C PHE A 59 0.63 0.11 8.35
N ASN A 60 0.37 1.32 8.83
CA ASN A 60 -0.63 1.56 9.88
C ASN A 60 -2.04 1.21 9.41
N ILE A 61 -2.41 1.59 8.18
CA ILE A 61 -3.72 1.26 7.57
C ILE A 61 -3.90 -0.27 7.49
N LEU A 62 -2.91 -0.99 6.94
CA LEU A 62 -2.98 -2.45 6.79
C LEU A 62 -2.98 -3.17 8.14
N LYS A 63 -2.22 -2.69 9.13
CA LYS A 63 -2.23 -3.25 10.49
C LYS A 63 -3.59 -3.08 11.17
N GLY A 64 -4.23 -1.92 11.00
CA GLY A 64 -5.57 -1.66 11.49
C GLY A 64 -6.61 -2.60 10.86
N LYS A 65 -6.55 -2.78 9.53
CA LYS A 65 -7.48 -3.66 8.80
C LYS A 65 -7.23 -5.16 9.06
N GLY A 66 -5.99 -5.58 9.28
CA GLY A 66 -5.65 -6.98 9.61
C GLY A 66 -5.95 -7.39 11.06
N SER A 67 -6.11 -6.43 11.97
CA SER A 67 -6.55 -6.71 13.35
C SER A 67 -8.09 -6.82 13.46
N LEU A 68 -8.81 -6.49 12.38
CA LEU A 68 -10.27 -6.50 12.27
C LEU A 68 -10.81 -7.74 11.52
N SER A 69 -9.96 -8.72 11.20
CA SER A 69 -10.34 -9.99 10.56
C SER A 69 -10.61 -11.10 11.57
#